data_AF-A0A356HY18-F1
#
_entry.id   AF-A0A356HY18-F1
#
_cell.length_a   1.000
_cell.length_b   1.000
_cell.length_c   1.000
_cell.angle_alpha   90.00
_cell.angle_beta   90.00
_cell.angle_gamma   90.00
#
_symmetry.space_group_name_H-M   'P 1'
#
loop_
_entity.id
_entity.type
_entity.pdbx_description
1 polymer ?
#
loop_
_entity_poly.entity_id
_entity_poly.type
_entity_poly.pdbx_seq_one_letter_code
_entity_poly.pdbx_strand_id
1 'polypeptide(L)'
;MKINLGSCIKLKVLFLALSILTFAGVVYASENQVWIEADGEASMGEIETQKEVKERAKIDAQNKVVEQAVGVFIKSHTLVSNNQIAEDLIYA
;
A
#
# COMPACT_ATOMS: atom_id res chain seq x y z
N MET A 1 2.82 -11.17 -57.49
CA MET A 1 2.96 -10.32 -56.30
C MET A 1 3.87 -11.04 -55.30
N LYS A 2 5.17 -10.73 -55.26
CA LYS A 2 6.14 -11.41 -54.38
C LYS A 2 6.12 -10.73 -53.02
N ILE A 3 5.52 -11.36 -52.03
CA ILE A 3 5.55 -10.88 -50.64
C ILE A 3 6.92 -11.29 -50.08
N ASN A 4 7.80 -10.31 -49.85
CA ASN A 4 9.13 -10.56 -49.29
C ASN A 4 9.00 -11.09 -47.86
N LEU A 5 9.35 -12.36 -47.66
CA LEU A 5 9.20 -13.10 -46.40
C LEU A 5 9.92 -12.40 -45.22
N GLY A 6 11.01 -11.68 -45.48
CA GLY A 6 11.75 -10.88 -44.50
C GLY A 6 10.98 -9.65 -43.98
N SER A 7 10.02 -9.12 -44.75
CA SER A 7 9.21 -7.97 -44.34
C SER A 7 8.15 -8.36 -43.31
N CYS A 8 7.59 -9.58 -43.41
CA CYS A 8 6.64 -10.12 -42.42
C CYS A 8 7.30 -10.39 -41.06
N ILE A 9 8.57 -10.84 -41.06
CA ILE A 9 9.32 -11.10 -39.83
C ILE A 9 9.62 -9.78 -39.10
N LYS A 10 10.08 -8.75 -39.82
CA LYS A 10 10.32 -7.42 -39.23
C LYS A 10 9.04 -6.79 -38.67
N LEU A 11 7.90 -6.98 -39.33
CA LEU A 11 6.61 -6.49 -38.87
C LEU A 11 6.16 -7.19 -37.58
N LYS A 12 6.29 -8.52 -37.49
CA LYS A 12 5.96 -9.28 -36.28
C LYS A 12 6.87 -8.93 -35.10
N VAL A 13 8.17 -8.74 -35.34
CA VAL A 13 9.13 -8.30 -34.32
C VAL A 13 8.81 -6.89 -33.84
N LEU A 14 8.39 -5.99 -34.74
CA LEU A 14 7.95 -4.64 -34.38
C LEU A 14 6.68 -4.65 -33.51
N PHE A 15 5.69 -5.47 -33.84
CA PHE A 15 4.48 -5.63 -33.02
C PHE A 15 4.77 -6.26 -31.65
N LEU A 16 5.69 -7.23 -31.59
CA LEU A 16 6.13 -7.83 -30.33
C LEU A 16 6.85 -6.79 -29.45
N ALA A 17 7.76 -6.00 -30.04
CA ALA A 17 8.47 -4.95 -29.33
C ALA A 17 7.53 -3.85 -28.81
N LEU A 18 6.52 -3.48 -29.59
CA LEU A 18 5.50 -2.50 -29.20
C LEU A 18 4.65 -3.02 -28.03
N SER A 19 4.26 -4.30 -28.07
CA SER A 19 3.52 -4.96 -26.99
C SER A 19 4.30 -4.98 -25.67
N ILE A 20 5.61 -5.27 -25.72
CA ILE A 20 6.49 -5.26 -24.55
C ILE A 20 6.63 -3.84 -23.99
N LEU A 21 6.73 -2.82 -24.85
CA LEU A 21 6.85 -1.43 -24.43
C LEU A 21 5.60 -0.93 -23.68
N THR A 22 4.41 -1.42 -24.06
CA THR A 22 3.15 -1.04 -23.42
C THR A 22 2.92 -1.70 -22.06
N PHE A 23 3.54 -2.85 -21.78
CA PHE A 23 3.36 -3.57 -20.52
C PHE A 23 4.33 -3.15 -19.40
N ALA A 24 5.42 -2.45 -19.73
CA ALA A 24 6.42 -2.02 -18.76
C ALA A 24 5.93 -0.91 -17.79
N GLY A 25 4.79 -0.27 -18.07
CA GLY A 25 4.29 0.88 -17.30
C GLY A 25 3.42 0.56 -16.08
N VAL A 26 3.09 -0.71 -15.79
CA VAL A 26 2.06 -1.06 -14.79
C VAL A 26 2.62 -1.51 -13.44
N VAL A 27 3.93 -1.36 -13.18
CA VAL A 27 4.52 -1.75 -11.90
C VAL A 27 4.74 -0.52 -11.02
N TYR A 28 3.65 0.00 -10.43
CA TYR A 28 3.72 0.91 -9.28
C TYR A 28 3.11 0.22 -8.06
N ALA A 29 3.89 -0.64 -7.41
CA ALA A 29 3.62 -1.01 -6.03
C ALA A 29 4.29 0.04 -5.13
N SER A 30 3.64 1.20 -4.97
CA SER A 30 4.06 2.21 -4.00
C SER A 30 3.65 1.72 -2.61
N GLU A 31 4.47 0.84 -2.05
CA GLU A 31 4.36 0.39 -0.67
C GLU A 31 4.94 1.51 0.22
N ASN A 32 4.15 2.56 0.44
CA ASN A 32 4.53 3.66 1.33
C ASN A 32 4.61 3.10 2.75
N GLN A 33 5.83 2.90 3.25
CA GLN A 33 6.08 2.47 4.62
C GLN A 33 5.60 3.58 5.57
N VAL A 34 4.49 3.33 6.26
CA VAL A 34 3.94 4.27 7.24
C VAL A 34 4.56 3.97 8.61
N TRP A 35 5.34 4.92 9.12
CA TRP A 35 5.85 4.89 10.48
C TRP A 35 4.77 5.39 11.44
N ILE A 36 4.48 4.61 12.48
CA ILE A 36 3.42 4.89 13.45
C ILE A 36 4.02 4.72 14.85
N GLU A 37 3.90 5.78 15.64
CA GLU A 37 4.37 5.85 17.02
C GLU A 37 3.13 5.92 17.94
N ALA A 38 3.12 5.13 19.02
CA ALA A 38 2.08 5.20 20.03
C ALA A 38 2.66 5.03 21.44
N ASP A 39 2.12 5.81 22.38
CA ASP A 39 2.48 5.77 23.78
C ASP A 39 1.54 4.83 24.56
N GLY A 40 2.15 4.05 25.45
CA GLY A 40 1.45 3.13 26.34
C GLY A 40 1.46 3.60 27.78
N GLU A 41 0.33 3.42 28.45
CA GLU A 41 0.14 3.88 29.83
C GLU A 41 -0.38 2.74 30.70
N ALA A 42 0.13 2.62 31.92
CA ALA A 42 -0.38 1.68 32.91
C ALA A 42 -0.39 2.32 34.30
N SER A 43 -1.49 2.16 35.02
CA SER A 43 -1.61 2.60 36.40
C SER A 43 -1.00 1.57 37.35
N MET A 44 -0.25 2.05 38.35
CA MET A 44 0.34 1.22 39.38
C MET A 44 -0.64 1.03 40.54
N GLY A 45 -1.05 -0.21 40.78
CA GLY A 45 -1.82 -0.60 41.97
C GLY A 45 -0.93 -0.77 43.21
N GLU A 46 -1.54 -0.80 44.40
CA GLU A 46 -0.83 -0.89 45.69
C GLU A 46 0.05 -2.13 45.86
N ILE A 47 -0.26 -3.22 45.15
CA ILE A 47 0.39 -4.53 45.29
C ILE A 47 1.38 -4.81 44.15
N GLU A 48 1.43 -3.94 43.14
CA GLU A 48 2.18 -4.18 41.90
C GLU A 48 3.59 -3.63 42.01
N THR A 49 4.53 -4.26 41.31
CA THR A 49 5.90 -3.76 41.24
C THR A 49 6.10 -2.85 40.04
N GLN A 50 7.04 -1.89 40.12
CA GLN A 50 7.35 -1.00 39.00
C GLN A 50 7.70 -1.75 37.71
N LYS A 51 8.29 -2.95 37.83
CA LYS A 51 8.62 -3.80 36.68
C LYS A 51 7.37 -4.27 35.93
N GLU A 52 6.34 -4.65 36.68
CA GLU A 52 5.10 -5.22 36.16
C GLU A 52 4.20 -4.14 35.53
N VAL A 53 4.23 -2.93 36.09
CA VAL A 53 3.57 -1.75 35.49
C VAL A 53 4.24 -1.36 34.18
N LYS A 54 5.58 -1.36 34.12
CA LYS A 54 6.32 -1.07 32.88
C LYS A 54 6.04 -2.09 31.79
N GLU A 55 5.95 -3.37 32.13
CA GLU A 55 5.63 -4.41 31.15
C GLU A 55 4.21 -4.22 30.58
N ARG A 56 3.23 -3.90 31.44
CA ARG A 56 1.87 -3.59 30.96
C ARG A 56 1.81 -2.33 30.10
N ALA A 57 2.51 -1.26 30.48
CA ALA A 57 2.58 -0.04 29.66
C ALA A 57 3.19 -0.34 28.28
N LYS A 58 4.21 -1.20 28.22
CA LYS A 58 4.80 -1.65 26.96
C LYS A 58 3.81 -2.44 26.10
N ILE A 59 3.06 -3.36 26.70
CA ILE A 59 2.02 -4.14 26.00
C ILE A 59 0.92 -3.21 25.47
N ASP A 60 0.50 -2.21 26.27
CA ASP A 60 -0.48 -1.20 25.86
C ASP A 60 0.01 -0.38 24.65
N ALA A 61 1.27 0.07 24.67
CA ALA A 61 1.89 0.76 23.53
C ALA A 61 1.86 -0.09 22.26
N GLN A 62 2.23 -1.38 22.38
CA GLN A 62 2.23 -2.31 21.26
C GLN A 62 0.84 -2.51 20.68
N ASN A 63 -0.18 -2.69 21.52
CA ASN A 63 -1.55 -2.84 21.07
C ASN A 63 -2.05 -1.59 20.35
N LYS A 64 -1.79 -0.39 20.89
CA LYS A 64 -2.17 0.88 20.27
C LYS A 64 -1.50 1.11 18.92
N VAL A 65 -0.21 0.80 18.78
CA VAL A 65 0.48 0.90 17.48
C VAL A 65 -0.20 -0.01 16.44
N VAL A 66 -0.54 -1.24 16.82
CA VAL A 66 -1.19 -2.19 15.90
C VAL A 66 -2.59 -1.69 15.49
N GLU A 67 -3.40 -1.23 16.44
CA GLU A 67 -4.72 -0.67 16.15
C GLU A 67 -4.65 0.55 15.23
N GLN A 68 -3.70 1.45 15.48
CA GLN A 68 -3.48 2.62 14.62
C GLN A 68 -2.98 2.21 13.23
N ALA A 69 -2.09 1.22 13.13
CA ALA A 69 -1.61 0.70 11.85
C ALA A 69 -2.74 0.10 11.00
N VAL A 70 -3.61 -0.70 11.61
CA VAL A 70 -4.79 -1.26 10.93
C VAL A 70 -5.76 -0.15 10.53
N GLY A 71 -5.98 0.83 11.41
CA GLY A 71 -6.84 1.99 11.11
C GLY A 71 -6.32 2.84 9.95
N VAL A 72 -5.01 3.06 9.88
CA VAL A 72 -4.36 3.76 8.75
C VAL A 72 -4.45 2.93 7.47
N PHE A 73 -4.28 1.62 7.53
CA PHE A 73 -4.41 0.73 6.38
C PHE A 73 -5.83 0.76 5.78
N ILE A 74 -6.87 0.77 6.60
CA ILE A 74 -8.27 0.88 6.13
C ILE A 74 -8.53 2.28 5.53
N LYS A 75 -8.03 3.34 6.19
CA LYS A 75 -8.20 4.72 5.71
C LYS A 75 -7.49 4.97 4.38
N SER A 76 -6.28 4.45 4.19
CA SER A 76 -5.54 4.66 2.94
C SER A 76 -6.27 4.05 1.74
N HIS A 77 -6.79 2.83 1.88
CA HIS A 77 -7.54 2.17 0.82
C HIS A 77 -8.89 2.85 0.53
N THR A 78 -9.58 3.34 1.56
CA THR A 78 -10.89 4.01 1.41
C THR A 78 -10.79 5.45 0.93
N LEU A 79 -9.79 6.22 1.35
CA LEU A 79 -9.55 7.59 0.85
C LEU A 79 -9.18 7.57 -0.64
N VAL A 80 -8.33 6.63 -1.07
CA VAL A 80 -7.98 6.48 -2.48
C VAL A 80 -9.20 6.05 -3.31
N SER A 81 -10.01 5.12 -2.80
CA SER A 81 -11.24 4.70 -3.49
C SER A 81 -12.30 5.80 -3.56
N ASN A 82 -12.47 6.60 -2.51
CA ASN A 82 -13.41 7.73 -2.52
C ASN A 82 -12.98 8.83 -3.50
N ASN A 83 -11.68 9.10 -3.65
CA ASN A 83 -11.23 10.07 -4.66
C ASN A 83 -11.52 9.57 -6.08
N GLN A 84 -11.29 8.29 -6.36
CA GLN A 84 -11.60 7.70 -7.68
C GLN A 84 -13.09 7.75 -8.01
N ILE A 85 -13.96 7.52 -7.03
CA ILE A 85 -15.42 7.58 -7.23
C ILE A 85 -15.90 9.05 -7.36
N ALA A 86 -15.29 9.98 -6.61
CA ALA A 86 -15.65 11.40 -6.67
C ALA A 86 -15.26 12.05 -8.01
N GLU A 87 -14.14 11.66 -8.61
CA GLU A 87 -13.74 12.10 -9.95
C GLU A 87 -14.68 11.58 -11.05
N ASP A 88 -15.28 10.40 -10.87
CA ASP A 88 -16.20 9.78 -11.84
C ASP A 88 -17.63 10.34 -11.78
N LEU A 89 -18.01 10.99 -10.67
CA LEU A 89 -19.35 11.57 -10.46
C LEU A 89 -19.49 13.04 -10.89
N ILE A 90 -18.41 13.69 -11.38
CA ILE A 90 -18.50 15.04 -11.96
C ILE A 90 -19.06 14.89 -13.39
N TYR A 91 -20.38 14.74 -13.48
CA TYR A 91 -21.12 14.79 -14.74
C TYR A 91 -21.04 16.20 -15.35
N ALA A 92 -20.63 16.26 -16.62
CA ALA A 92 -20.82 17.40 -17.52
C ALA A 92 -22.31 17.60 -17.87
#